data_AF-A0A2M8NR04-F1
#
_entry.id   AF-A0A2M8NR04-F1
#
_cell.length_a   1.000
_cell.length_b   1.000
_cell.length_c   1.000
_cell.angle_alpha   90.00
_cell.angle_beta   90.00
_cell.angle_gamma   90.00
#
_symmetry.space_group_name_H-M   'P 1'
#
loop_
_entity.id
_entity.type
_entity.pdbx_description
1 polymer ?
#
loop_
_entity_poly.entity_id
_entity_poly.type
_entity_poly.pdbx_seq_one_letter_code
_entity_poly.pdbx_strand_id
1 'polypeptide(L)'
;AWTEFSLAEVRAIKSGRNASVNDVMLTILSTAIMNYLQELGTDFEAQNFLRVLVPVSMRMEEEKEDFGNRISVITVDIPFNIKNPLDRLDAVANYSKFMKESSLSVGLDLILTLPSLLPSPAQPLVWGIAPVAFSVIAHTWCTNVSGPQIPVYLLGRELKHSYGYFPINPTFGMACVIMSYNQRISMTLVADVGIIPDIRDIKKQLDRAFLDLRSAAKVQPIEPIVIERTPKNIPEPVTNNPVSISGLVIETSENGNGATSQPIDEMPTPPKRLQLFSDDWAKAYMQVLNNSKAYHDASTGWTAGALAMIMKASPANGYPKDCAVILDLHKGKCRDARALTIDEAMHEASYVIEGNYGSWMKVLSGQAQPLGMIMRGQLRLKKGGLPGLLPYTKPAQELIK
;
A
#
# COMPACT_ATOMS: atom_id res chain seq x y z
N ALA A 1 -16.95 15.05 -16.46
CA ALA A 1 -18.31 14.51 -16.21
C ALA A 1 -18.26 13.51 -15.05
N TRP A 2 -19.38 13.17 -14.41
CA TRP A 2 -19.40 12.15 -13.34
C TRP A 2 -20.66 11.27 -13.41
N THR A 3 -20.61 10.12 -12.77
CA THR A 3 -21.75 9.22 -12.54
C THR A 3 -21.68 8.62 -11.14
N GLU A 4 -22.81 8.19 -10.59
CA GLU A 4 -22.94 7.59 -9.25
C GLU A 4 -23.67 6.24 -9.35
N PHE A 5 -23.19 5.27 -8.58
CA PHE A 5 -23.80 3.96 -8.43
C PHE A 5 -24.02 3.64 -6.95
N SER A 6 -24.90 2.67 -6.68
CA SER A 6 -25.02 2.11 -5.35
C SER A 6 -23.79 1.28 -5.01
N LEU A 7 -23.16 1.57 -3.87
CA LEU A 7 -22.04 0.75 -3.41
C LEU A 7 -22.48 -0.68 -3.09
N ALA A 8 -23.75 -0.88 -2.71
CA ALA A 8 -24.31 -2.20 -2.47
C ALA A 8 -24.40 -3.01 -3.75
N GLU A 9 -24.85 -2.42 -4.87
CA GLU A 9 -24.87 -3.08 -6.18
C GLU A 9 -23.46 -3.47 -6.62
N VAL A 10 -22.49 -2.56 -6.50
CA VAL A 10 -21.08 -2.84 -6.85
C VAL A 10 -20.50 -3.98 -5.99
N ARG A 11 -20.83 -4.02 -4.69
CA ARG A 11 -20.44 -5.13 -3.80
C ARG A 11 -21.13 -6.45 -4.16
N ALA A 12 -22.38 -6.39 -4.60
CA ALA A 12 -23.14 -7.56 -5.03
C ALA A 12 -22.60 -8.14 -6.35
N ILE A 13 -22.21 -7.29 -7.32
CA ILE A 13 -21.63 -7.71 -8.61
C ILE A 13 -20.39 -8.59 -8.41
N LYS A 14 -19.51 -8.22 -7.46
CA LYS A 14 -18.31 -9.01 -7.13
C LYS A 14 -18.59 -10.21 -6.21
N SER A 15 -19.81 -10.38 -5.70
CA SER A 15 -20.12 -11.44 -4.74
C SER A 15 -19.93 -12.82 -5.38
N GLY A 16 -19.30 -13.74 -4.65
CA GLY A 16 -18.96 -15.07 -5.17
C GLY A 16 -17.82 -15.09 -6.19
N ARG A 17 -17.14 -13.96 -6.44
CA ARG A 17 -15.97 -13.87 -7.33
C ARG A 17 -14.74 -13.45 -6.53
N ASN A 18 -13.55 -13.80 -7.02
CA ASN A 18 -12.29 -13.35 -6.45
C ASN A 18 -11.94 -11.91 -6.89
N ALA A 19 -12.92 -11.00 -6.81
CA ALA A 19 -12.81 -9.62 -7.28
C ALA A 19 -13.02 -8.62 -6.14
N SER A 20 -12.31 -7.49 -6.21
CA SER A 20 -12.47 -6.34 -5.33
C SER A 20 -13.45 -5.31 -5.92
N VAL A 21 -13.87 -4.34 -5.10
CA VAL A 21 -14.66 -3.19 -5.59
C VAL A 21 -13.91 -2.46 -6.71
N ASN A 22 -12.59 -2.32 -6.55
CA ASN A 22 -11.75 -1.65 -7.55
C ASN A 22 -11.80 -2.36 -8.91
N ASP A 23 -11.80 -3.69 -8.93
CA ASP A 23 -11.82 -4.47 -10.17
C ASP A 23 -13.16 -4.30 -10.92
N VAL A 24 -14.28 -4.20 -10.19
CA VAL A 24 -15.59 -3.87 -10.78
C VAL A 24 -15.54 -2.49 -11.45
N MET A 25 -15.01 -1.48 -10.75
CA MET A 25 -14.93 -0.13 -11.29
C MET A 25 -13.99 -0.03 -12.50
N LEU A 26 -12.85 -0.73 -12.48
CA LEU A 26 -11.94 -0.82 -13.62
C LEU A 26 -12.58 -1.51 -14.82
N THR A 27 -13.39 -2.55 -14.59
CA THR A 27 -14.15 -3.25 -15.64
C THR A 27 -15.18 -2.32 -16.28
N ILE A 28 -15.86 -1.50 -15.49
CA ILE A 28 -16.81 -0.49 -16.00
C ILE A 28 -16.06 0.56 -16.83
N LEU A 29 -14.94 1.09 -16.32
CA LEU A 29 -14.13 2.09 -17.01
C LEU A 29 -13.61 1.58 -18.36
N SER A 30 -13.01 0.38 -18.39
CA SER A 30 -12.44 -0.18 -19.61
C SER A 30 -13.52 -0.46 -20.65
N THR A 31 -14.67 -0.96 -20.23
CA THR A 31 -15.82 -1.19 -21.11
C THR A 31 -16.35 0.11 -21.68
N ALA A 32 -16.45 1.16 -20.86
CA ALA A 32 -16.91 2.46 -21.33
C ALA A 32 -15.97 3.08 -22.37
N ILE A 33 -14.66 3.01 -22.13
CA ILE A 33 -13.64 3.50 -23.07
C ILE A 33 -13.65 2.67 -24.35
N MET A 34 -13.75 1.34 -24.25
CA MET A 34 -13.84 0.46 -25.40
C MET A 34 -15.03 0.82 -26.30
N ASN A 35 -16.22 0.97 -25.71
CA ASN A 35 -17.43 1.31 -26.45
C ASN A 35 -17.31 2.70 -27.11
N TYR A 36 -16.76 3.68 -26.39
CA TYR A 36 -16.51 5.01 -26.95
C TYR A 36 -15.53 4.98 -28.14
N LEU A 37 -14.42 4.24 -28.02
CA LEU A 37 -13.45 4.08 -29.10
C LEU A 37 -14.06 3.33 -30.30
N GLN A 38 -14.95 2.37 -30.07
CA GLN A 38 -15.74 1.69 -31.11
C GLN A 38 -16.67 2.66 -31.84
N GLU A 39 -17.35 3.56 -31.12
CA GLU A 39 -18.21 4.60 -31.72
C GLU A 39 -17.42 5.56 -32.62
N LEU A 40 -16.13 5.80 -32.31
CA LEU A 40 -15.21 6.57 -33.16
C LEU A 40 -14.64 5.76 -34.36
N GLY A 41 -14.96 4.47 -34.47
CA GLY A 41 -14.44 3.60 -35.53
C GLY A 41 -12.98 3.16 -35.34
N THR A 42 -12.49 3.14 -34.10
CA THR A 42 -11.12 2.72 -33.79
C THR A 42 -10.93 1.22 -34.08
N ASP A 43 -9.85 0.88 -34.77
CA ASP A 43 -9.40 -0.49 -34.94
C ASP A 43 -8.55 -0.94 -33.73
N PHE A 44 -8.89 -2.09 -33.16
CA PHE A 44 -8.21 -2.67 -31.99
C PHE A 44 -7.18 -3.74 -32.35
N GLU A 45 -6.90 -4.01 -33.63
CA GLU A 45 -5.90 -4.98 -34.06
C GLU A 45 -4.49 -4.65 -33.53
N ALA A 46 -4.08 -3.39 -33.62
CA ALA A 46 -2.78 -2.94 -33.12
C ALA A 46 -2.72 -2.82 -31.59
N GLN A 47 -3.87 -2.57 -30.95
CA GLN A 47 -3.97 -2.39 -29.50
C GLN A 47 -5.32 -2.88 -28.97
N ASN A 48 -5.33 -4.10 -28.46
CA ASN A 48 -6.53 -4.77 -27.97
C ASN A 48 -6.74 -4.69 -26.45
N PHE A 49 -6.06 -3.75 -25.77
CA PHE A 49 -6.15 -3.58 -24.32
C PHE A 49 -6.03 -2.10 -23.90
N LEU A 50 -6.59 -1.81 -22.72
CA LEU A 50 -6.39 -0.58 -21.98
C LEU A 50 -5.49 -0.82 -20.78
N ARG A 51 -4.27 -0.28 -20.82
CA ARG A 51 -3.39 -0.14 -19.64
C ARG A 51 -3.78 1.05 -18.76
N VAL A 52 -4.10 0.79 -17.50
CA VAL A 52 -4.51 1.79 -16.51
C VAL A 52 -3.50 1.84 -15.36
N LEU A 53 -3.08 3.06 -14.96
CA LEU A 53 -2.35 3.28 -13.71
C LEU A 53 -3.31 3.35 -12.54
N VAL A 54 -3.11 2.47 -11.56
CA VAL A 54 -4.00 2.28 -10.42
C VAL A 54 -3.20 2.40 -9.12
N PRO A 55 -3.43 3.47 -8.33
CA PRO A 55 -2.94 3.53 -6.96
C PRO A 55 -3.61 2.45 -6.11
N VAL A 56 -2.81 1.67 -5.38
CA VAL A 56 -3.26 0.64 -4.45
C VAL A 56 -2.74 0.94 -3.04
N SER A 57 -3.61 0.79 -2.06
CA SER A 57 -3.21 0.90 -0.66
C SER A 57 -2.39 -0.33 -0.26
N MET A 58 -1.23 -0.10 0.32
CA MET A 58 -0.33 -1.14 0.83
C MET A 58 -0.51 -1.40 2.34
N ARG A 59 -1.52 -0.79 2.97
CA ARG A 59 -1.76 -0.88 4.41
C ARG A 59 -2.14 -2.31 4.80
N MET A 60 -1.43 -2.86 5.79
CA MET A 60 -1.79 -4.13 6.42
C MET A 60 -2.99 -3.92 7.36
N GLU A 61 -3.77 -4.96 7.66
CA GLU A 61 -4.99 -4.82 8.48
C GLU A 61 -4.71 -4.28 9.90
N GLU A 62 -3.54 -4.60 10.46
CA GLU A 62 -3.08 -4.14 11.78
C GLU A 62 -2.66 -2.66 11.79
N GLU A 63 -2.61 -1.99 10.63
CA GLU A 63 -2.10 -0.62 10.47
C GLU A 63 -3.20 0.37 10.06
N LYS A 64 -4.48 -0.01 10.13
CA LYS A 64 -5.62 0.85 9.73
C LYS A 64 -5.71 2.16 10.54
N GLU A 65 -5.13 2.21 11.73
CA GLU A 65 -5.13 3.38 12.63
C GLU A 65 -3.89 4.29 12.48
N ASP A 66 -2.88 3.90 11.68
CA ASP A 66 -1.64 4.67 11.50
C ASP A 66 -1.80 5.73 10.40
N PHE A 67 -1.55 7.00 10.75
CA PHE A 67 -1.62 8.11 9.81
C PHE A 67 -0.36 8.15 8.92
N GLY A 68 -0.52 7.91 7.61
CA GLY A 68 0.55 8.00 6.62
C GLY A 68 0.09 7.63 5.21
N ASN A 69 0.64 8.29 4.18
CA ASN A 69 0.34 7.97 2.78
C ASN A 69 1.19 6.76 2.33
N ARG A 70 0.61 5.55 2.37
CA ARG A 70 1.25 4.30 1.90
C ARG A 70 0.54 3.79 0.65
N ILE A 71 0.75 4.51 -0.45
CA ILE A 71 0.18 4.23 -1.77
C ILE A 71 1.30 3.73 -2.67
N SER A 72 1.10 2.56 -3.27
CA SER A 72 1.91 2.05 -4.38
C SER A 72 1.10 2.18 -5.67
N VAL A 73 1.77 2.26 -6.82
CA VAL A 73 1.11 2.36 -8.12
C VAL A 73 1.39 1.09 -8.93
N ILE A 74 0.31 0.47 -9.43
CA ILE A 74 0.39 -0.66 -10.36
C ILE A 74 -0.17 -0.28 -11.72
N THR A 75 0.28 -0.97 -12.77
CA THR A 75 -0.37 -0.96 -14.07
C THR A 75 -1.27 -2.18 -14.20
N VAL A 76 -2.48 -2.00 -14.72
CA VAL A 76 -3.42 -3.09 -15.00
C VAL A 76 -3.79 -3.05 -16.46
N ASP A 77 -3.48 -4.13 -17.19
CA ASP A 77 -3.88 -4.30 -18.58
C ASP A 77 -5.26 -4.94 -18.64
N ILE A 78 -6.19 -4.24 -19.27
CA ILE A 78 -7.59 -4.67 -19.37
C ILE A 78 -7.91 -4.97 -20.83
N PRO A 79 -8.10 -6.24 -21.21
CA PRO A 79 -8.33 -6.62 -22.60
C PRO A 79 -9.72 -6.21 -23.10
N PHE A 80 -9.80 -5.73 -24.33
CA PHE A 80 -11.05 -5.38 -25.01
C PHE A 80 -11.72 -6.59 -25.67
N ASN A 81 -10.97 -7.64 -25.99
CA ASN A 81 -11.47 -8.80 -26.75
C ASN A 81 -12.37 -9.76 -25.94
N ILE A 82 -12.48 -9.60 -24.62
CA ILE A 82 -13.34 -10.44 -23.78
C ILE A 82 -14.78 -9.90 -23.83
N LYS A 83 -15.66 -10.59 -24.56
CA LYS A 83 -17.05 -10.15 -24.80
C LYS A 83 -17.97 -10.27 -23.59
N ASN A 84 -17.82 -11.31 -22.78
CA ASN A 84 -18.65 -11.52 -21.60
C ASN A 84 -18.21 -10.56 -20.48
N PRO A 85 -19.10 -9.71 -19.93
CA PRO A 85 -18.76 -8.74 -18.89
C PRO A 85 -18.19 -9.37 -17.62
N LEU A 86 -18.67 -10.54 -17.24
CA LEU A 86 -18.23 -11.24 -16.03
C LEU A 86 -16.87 -11.91 -16.22
N ASP A 87 -16.63 -12.50 -17.40
CA ASP A 87 -15.31 -13.07 -17.72
C ASP A 87 -14.25 -11.95 -17.79
N ARG A 88 -14.64 -10.76 -18.27
CA ARG A 88 -13.79 -9.57 -18.27
C ARG A 88 -13.47 -9.13 -16.84
N LEU A 89 -14.46 -9.10 -15.94
CA LEU A 89 -14.24 -8.80 -14.52
C LEU A 89 -13.26 -9.80 -13.88
N ASP A 90 -13.42 -11.09 -14.16
CA ASP A 90 -12.54 -12.13 -13.62
C ASP A 90 -11.10 -11.97 -14.16
N ALA A 91 -10.94 -11.63 -15.44
CA ALA A 91 -9.65 -11.31 -16.03
C ALA A 91 -8.99 -10.09 -15.36
N VAL A 92 -9.73 -8.99 -15.18
CA VAL A 92 -9.24 -7.78 -14.49
C VAL A 92 -8.79 -8.12 -13.07
N ALA A 93 -9.59 -8.86 -12.32
CA ALA A 93 -9.25 -9.25 -10.95
C ALA A 93 -7.97 -10.09 -10.88
N ASN A 94 -7.78 -11.02 -11.84
CA ASN A 94 -6.57 -11.83 -11.93
C ASN A 94 -5.33 -10.98 -12.25
N TYR A 95 -5.41 -10.06 -13.23
CA TYR A 95 -4.31 -9.15 -13.55
C TYR A 95 -3.96 -8.23 -12.37
N SER A 96 -4.97 -7.61 -11.75
CA SER A 96 -4.80 -6.78 -10.56
C SER A 96 -4.09 -7.53 -9.43
N LYS A 97 -4.47 -8.79 -9.18
CA LYS A 97 -3.84 -9.63 -8.15
C LYS A 97 -2.38 -9.92 -8.47
N PHE A 98 -2.11 -10.39 -9.70
CA PHE A 98 -0.76 -10.68 -10.16
C PHE A 98 0.16 -9.45 -10.03
N MET A 99 -0.32 -8.28 -10.45
CA MET A 99 0.46 -7.05 -10.42
C MET A 99 0.75 -6.56 -8.99
N LYS A 100 -0.19 -6.71 -8.05
CA LYS A 100 0.03 -6.41 -6.61
C LYS A 100 1.09 -7.30 -5.97
N GLU A 101 1.18 -8.55 -6.41
CA GLU A 101 2.16 -9.52 -5.91
C GLU A 101 3.53 -9.36 -6.61
N SER A 102 3.57 -8.71 -7.76
CA SER A 102 4.79 -8.52 -8.56
C SER A 102 5.71 -7.42 -8.03
N SER A 103 7.03 -7.61 -8.26
CA SER A 103 8.06 -6.59 -8.02
C SER A 103 7.99 -5.39 -8.99
N LEU A 104 7.15 -5.44 -10.04
CA LEU A 104 7.00 -4.35 -11.01
C LEU A 104 6.37 -3.10 -10.39
N SER A 105 5.48 -3.28 -9.41
CA SER A 105 4.89 -2.20 -8.60
C SER A 105 5.97 -1.31 -7.94
N VAL A 106 7.01 -1.96 -7.42
CA VAL A 106 8.15 -1.31 -6.77
C VAL A 106 8.95 -0.47 -7.77
N GLY A 107 9.17 -0.97 -8.98
CA GLY A 107 9.86 -0.23 -10.04
C GLY A 107 9.12 1.04 -10.46
N LEU A 108 7.80 0.97 -10.58
CA LEU A 108 6.95 2.12 -10.92
C LEU A 108 6.95 3.17 -9.80
N ASP A 109 6.85 2.76 -8.54
CA ASP A 109 6.95 3.68 -7.40
C ASP A 109 8.28 4.42 -7.38
N LEU A 110 9.39 3.73 -7.70
CA LEU A 110 10.70 4.39 -7.81
C LEU A 110 10.71 5.42 -8.94
N ILE A 111 10.22 5.05 -10.13
CA ILE A 111 10.19 5.94 -11.29
C ILE A 111 9.35 7.19 -10.99
N LEU A 112 8.21 7.03 -10.32
CA LEU A 112 7.33 8.15 -9.98
C LEU A 112 7.87 9.02 -8.83
N THR A 113 8.74 8.50 -7.97
CA THR A 113 9.34 9.23 -6.85
C THR A 113 10.70 9.85 -7.17
N LEU A 114 11.43 9.33 -8.15
CA LEU A 114 12.72 9.87 -8.59
C LEU A 114 12.70 11.39 -8.88
N PRO A 115 11.68 11.96 -9.55
CA PRO A 115 11.64 13.40 -9.81
C PRO A 115 11.64 14.27 -8.54
N SER A 116 11.00 13.81 -7.47
CA SER A 116 10.90 14.56 -6.20
C SER A 116 12.17 14.45 -5.34
N LEU A 117 13.06 13.51 -5.66
CA LEU A 117 14.35 13.33 -4.97
C LEU A 117 15.48 14.16 -5.58
N LEU A 118 15.27 14.79 -6.74
CA LEU A 118 16.30 15.58 -7.41
C LEU A 118 16.33 17.04 -6.93
N PRO A 119 17.53 17.65 -6.83
CA PRO A 119 17.67 19.07 -6.53
C PRO A 119 16.89 19.93 -7.52
N SER A 120 16.30 21.04 -7.06
CA SER A 120 15.45 21.92 -7.86
C SER A 120 16.03 22.31 -9.23
N PRO A 121 17.35 22.61 -9.39
CA PRO A 121 17.92 22.93 -10.69
C PRO A 121 17.90 21.79 -11.71
N ALA A 122 17.83 20.53 -11.26
CA ALA A 122 17.82 19.34 -12.12
C ALA A 122 16.40 18.84 -12.47
N GLN A 123 15.38 19.31 -11.75
CA GLN A 123 13.98 18.90 -11.98
C GLN A 123 13.45 19.23 -13.39
N PRO A 124 13.81 20.36 -14.05
CA PRO A 124 13.33 20.64 -15.40
C PRO A 124 13.72 19.57 -16.44
N LEU A 125 14.91 18.97 -16.31
CA LEU A 125 15.36 17.91 -17.21
C LEU A 125 14.48 16.65 -17.10
N VAL A 126 14.09 16.31 -15.87
CA VAL A 126 13.21 15.16 -15.61
C VAL A 126 11.78 15.43 -16.06
N TRP A 127 11.28 16.64 -15.84
CA TRP A 127 9.96 17.01 -16.36
C TRP A 127 9.95 17.08 -17.90
N GLY A 128 11.08 17.33 -18.55
CA GLY A 128 11.21 17.25 -20.01
C GLY A 128 11.01 15.83 -20.57
N ILE A 129 11.43 14.79 -19.85
CA ILE A 129 11.28 13.37 -20.29
C ILE A 129 10.00 12.71 -19.75
N ALA A 130 9.39 13.28 -18.71
CA ALA A 130 8.21 12.72 -18.06
C ALA A 130 7.04 12.41 -19.03
N PRO A 131 6.70 13.27 -20.03
CA PRO A 131 5.65 12.96 -20.99
C PRO A 131 5.88 11.62 -21.72
N VAL A 132 7.10 11.40 -22.23
CA VAL A 132 7.47 10.17 -22.94
C VAL A 132 7.46 8.97 -22.01
N ALA A 133 7.92 9.13 -20.77
CA ALA A 133 7.88 8.06 -19.78
C ALA A 133 6.42 7.66 -19.46
N PHE A 134 5.53 8.64 -19.23
CA PHE A 134 4.13 8.37 -18.88
C PHE A 134 3.36 7.71 -20.02
N SER A 135 3.60 8.10 -21.28
CA SER A 135 2.91 7.52 -22.44
C SER A 135 3.24 6.04 -22.68
N VAL A 136 4.42 5.59 -22.26
CA VAL A 136 4.83 4.18 -22.36
C VAL A 136 4.28 3.35 -21.18
N ILE A 137 4.09 3.99 -20.02
CA ILE A 137 3.69 3.30 -18.78
C ILE A 137 2.20 2.97 -18.77
N ALA A 138 1.32 3.84 -19.27
CA ALA A 138 -0.13 3.58 -19.31
C ALA A 138 -0.84 4.51 -20.30
N HIS A 139 -2.16 4.32 -20.46
CA HIS A 139 -3.00 5.20 -21.26
C HIS A 139 -3.80 6.20 -20.41
N THR A 140 -4.07 5.87 -19.15
CA THR A 140 -4.88 6.69 -18.25
C THR A 140 -4.62 6.35 -16.78
N TRP A 141 -5.05 7.24 -15.88
CA TRP A 141 -5.12 7.01 -14.44
C TRP A 141 -6.53 6.60 -14.02
N CYS A 142 -6.61 5.67 -13.07
CA CYS A 142 -7.82 5.41 -12.32
C CYS A 142 -7.48 5.30 -10.83
N THR A 143 -7.86 6.31 -10.05
CA THR A 143 -7.63 6.34 -8.60
C THR A 143 -8.91 6.04 -7.83
N ASN A 144 -8.81 5.41 -6.66
CA ASN A 144 -9.95 5.05 -5.83
C ASN A 144 -9.73 5.47 -4.38
N VAL A 145 -10.54 6.42 -3.92
CA VAL A 145 -10.49 6.95 -2.56
C VAL A 145 -11.73 6.49 -1.80
N SER A 146 -11.52 5.63 -0.80
CA SER A 146 -12.59 5.19 0.10
C SER A 146 -12.94 6.31 1.07
N GLY A 147 -14.16 6.83 1.00
CA GLY A 147 -14.66 7.84 1.93
C GLY A 147 -15.59 7.25 2.99
N PRO A 148 -16.08 8.10 3.92
CA PRO A 148 -17.01 7.69 4.96
C PRO A 148 -18.31 7.12 4.38
N GLN A 149 -18.74 5.98 4.93
CA GLN A 149 -19.99 5.31 4.53
C GLN A 149 -21.21 5.79 5.33
N ILE A 150 -21.06 6.93 5.99
CA ILE A 150 -22.05 7.59 6.86
C ILE A 150 -22.05 9.09 6.49
N PRO A 151 -23.15 9.81 6.71
CA PRO A 151 -23.18 11.23 6.42
C PRO A 151 -22.19 12.00 7.30
N VAL A 152 -21.54 12.98 6.69
CA VAL A 152 -20.65 13.94 7.35
C VAL A 152 -21.21 15.35 7.23
N TYR A 153 -20.89 16.21 8.20
CA TYR A 153 -21.44 17.55 8.31
C TYR A 153 -20.31 18.59 8.42
N LEU A 154 -20.50 19.72 7.76
CA LEU A 154 -19.66 20.91 7.89
C LEU A 154 -20.53 22.05 8.42
N LEU A 155 -20.19 22.60 9.59
CA LEU A 155 -20.96 23.69 10.23
C LEU A 155 -22.48 23.38 10.30
N GLY A 156 -22.83 22.14 10.65
CA GLY A 156 -24.22 21.66 10.72
C GLY A 156 -24.91 21.36 9.39
N ARG A 157 -24.23 21.55 8.25
CA ARG A 157 -24.75 21.22 6.91
C ARG A 157 -24.22 19.88 6.44
N GLU A 158 -25.12 19.01 6.01
CA GLU A 158 -24.78 17.68 5.50
C GLU A 158 -24.07 17.78 4.14
N LEU A 159 -22.94 17.09 4.00
CA LEU A 159 -22.31 16.88 2.70
C LEU A 159 -23.21 15.95 1.87
N LYS A 160 -23.67 16.41 0.70
CA LYS A 160 -24.58 15.62 -0.14
C LYS A 160 -23.86 14.68 -1.10
N HIS A 161 -22.78 15.17 -1.71
CA HIS A 161 -22.00 14.44 -2.70
C HIS A 161 -20.52 14.67 -2.50
N SER A 162 -19.71 13.69 -2.92
CA SER A 162 -18.26 13.78 -2.90
C SER A 162 -17.72 13.28 -4.23
N TYR A 163 -17.16 14.20 -5.02
CA TYR A 163 -16.59 13.91 -6.32
C TYR A 163 -15.12 14.30 -6.32
N GLY A 164 -14.28 13.43 -6.87
CA GLY A 164 -12.85 13.66 -6.92
C GLY A 164 -12.43 14.41 -8.17
N TYR A 165 -11.30 15.11 -8.07
CA TYR A 165 -10.62 15.76 -9.18
C TYR A 165 -9.18 15.23 -9.25
N PHE A 166 -8.70 14.97 -10.47
CA PHE A 166 -7.33 14.53 -10.70
C PHE A 166 -6.70 15.37 -11.81
N PRO A 167 -5.53 15.98 -11.58
CA PRO A 167 -4.83 16.70 -12.63
C PRO A 167 -4.33 15.71 -13.67
N ILE A 168 -4.65 15.95 -14.94
CA ILE A 168 -4.22 15.08 -16.03
C ILE A 168 -2.73 15.31 -16.28
N ASN A 169 -1.94 14.23 -16.33
CA ASN A 169 -0.53 14.32 -16.69
C ASN A 169 -0.37 14.65 -18.18
N PRO A 170 0.74 15.30 -18.58
CA PRO A 170 1.11 15.40 -19.99
C PRO A 170 1.08 13.99 -20.62
N THR A 171 0.45 13.86 -21.79
CA THR A 171 0.21 12.63 -22.60
C THR A 171 -1.04 11.79 -22.30
N PHE A 172 -1.75 12.01 -21.19
CA PHE A 172 -3.05 11.36 -20.99
C PHE A 172 -4.18 12.23 -21.51
N GLY A 173 -5.12 11.62 -22.26
CA GLY A 173 -6.32 12.32 -22.71
C GLY A 173 -7.40 12.42 -21.61
N MET A 174 -7.34 11.54 -20.61
CA MET A 174 -8.33 11.44 -19.54
C MET A 174 -7.73 10.82 -18.27
N ALA A 175 -8.36 11.12 -17.14
CA ALA A 175 -8.22 10.37 -15.88
C ALA A 175 -9.60 10.09 -15.26
N CYS A 176 -9.67 9.02 -14.47
CA CYS A 176 -10.87 8.64 -13.72
C CYS A 176 -10.59 8.66 -12.21
N VAL A 177 -11.50 9.29 -11.46
CA VAL A 177 -11.46 9.33 -10.00
C VAL A 177 -12.67 8.63 -9.44
N ILE A 178 -12.44 7.57 -8.70
CA ILE A 178 -13.45 6.84 -7.95
C ILE A 178 -13.45 7.36 -6.52
N MET A 179 -14.63 7.74 -6.03
CA MET A 179 -14.83 8.07 -4.62
C MET A 179 -16.05 7.33 -4.10
N SER A 180 -16.01 6.91 -2.84
CA SER A 180 -17.21 6.39 -2.17
C SER A 180 -17.59 7.29 -1.01
N TYR A 181 -18.88 7.59 -0.89
CA TYR A 181 -19.42 8.43 0.16
C TYR A 181 -20.88 8.06 0.41
N ASN A 182 -21.24 7.90 1.69
CA ASN A 182 -22.63 7.70 2.12
C ASN A 182 -23.36 6.63 1.29
N GLN A 183 -22.79 5.43 1.21
CA GLN A 183 -23.33 4.26 0.48
C GLN A 183 -23.40 4.41 -1.05
N ARG A 184 -22.86 5.50 -1.61
CA ARG A 184 -22.69 5.72 -3.05
C ARG A 184 -21.23 5.56 -3.44
N ILE A 185 -20.99 5.18 -4.69
CA ILE A 185 -19.68 5.18 -5.31
C ILE A 185 -19.76 5.93 -6.63
N SER A 186 -18.95 6.97 -6.80
CA SER A 186 -18.95 7.83 -7.97
C SER A 186 -17.72 7.58 -8.84
N MET A 187 -17.86 7.72 -10.16
CA MET A 187 -16.75 7.83 -11.10
C MET A 187 -16.77 9.23 -11.72
N THR A 188 -15.72 10.01 -11.46
CA THR A 188 -15.51 11.33 -12.08
C THR A 188 -14.47 11.21 -13.19
N LEU A 189 -14.83 11.67 -14.38
CA LEU A 189 -13.96 11.77 -15.55
C LEU A 189 -13.47 13.22 -15.72
N VAL A 190 -12.15 13.37 -15.79
CA VAL A 190 -11.46 14.61 -16.16
C VAL A 190 -10.76 14.34 -17.48
N ALA A 191 -10.96 15.19 -18.48
CA ALA A 191 -10.38 15.00 -19.82
C ALA A 191 -9.84 16.31 -20.41
N ASP A 192 -8.88 16.17 -21.31
CA ASP A 192 -8.43 17.25 -22.19
C ASP A 192 -9.46 17.42 -23.32
N VAL A 193 -10.05 18.61 -23.41
CA VAL A 193 -11.08 18.95 -24.41
C VAL A 193 -10.52 18.92 -25.84
N GLY A 194 -9.21 19.11 -26.02
CA GLY A 194 -8.55 18.98 -27.31
C GLY A 194 -8.46 17.54 -27.81
N ILE A 195 -8.59 16.54 -26.92
CA ILE A 195 -8.53 15.11 -27.24
C ILE A 195 -9.93 14.49 -27.20
N ILE A 196 -10.72 14.82 -26.16
CA ILE A 196 -12.09 14.34 -25.97
C ILE A 196 -13.02 15.56 -25.94
N PRO A 197 -13.60 15.96 -27.09
CA PRO A 197 -14.40 17.18 -27.20
C PRO A 197 -15.59 17.22 -26.24
N ASP A 198 -16.26 16.08 -26.03
CA ASP A 198 -17.34 15.95 -25.07
C ASP A 198 -17.20 14.70 -24.20
N ILE A 199 -16.67 14.90 -22.99
CA ILE A 199 -16.50 13.84 -21.99
C ILE A 199 -17.83 13.20 -21.54
N ARG A 200 -18.98 13.80 -21.86
CA ARG A 200 -20.30 13.23 -21.56
C ARG A 200 -20.61 12.00 -22.41
N ASP A 201 -19.96 11.83 -23.56
CA ASP A 201 -20.16 10.63 -24.38
C ASP A 201 -19.57 9.41 -23.69
N ILE A 202 -18.37 9.53 -23.11
CA ILE A 202 -17.79 8.46 -22.27
C ILE A 202 -18.63 8.22 -21.01
N LYS A 203 -19.21 9.27 -20.41
CA LYS A 203 -20.12 9.12 -19.25
C LYS A 203 -21.34 8.26 -19.60
N LYS A 204 -21.96 8.42 -20.77
CA LYS A 204 -23.07 7.54 -21.22
C LYS A 204 -22.61 6.09 -21.28
N GLN A 205 -21.39 5.85 -21.77
CA GLN A 205 -20.81 4.51 -21.84
C GLN A 205 -20.51 3.93 -20.44
N LEU A 206 -20.12 4.74 -19.45
CA LEU A 206 -19.99 4.29 -18.05
C LEU A 206 -21.32 3.80 -17.48
N ASP A 207 -22.40 4.57 -17.69
CA ASP A 207 -23.73 4.19 -17.21
C ASP A 207 -24.17 2.88 -17.86
N ARG A 208 -23.97 2.75 -19.17
CA ARG A 208 -24.30 1.54 -19.94
C ARG A 208 -23.50 0.33 -19.45
N ALA A 209 -22.18 0.48 -19.33
CA ALA A 209 -21.29 -0.59 -18.89
C ALA A 209 -21.65 -1.09 -17.47
N PHE A 210 -22.03 -0.19 -16.56
CA PHE A 210 -22.52 -0.58 -15.24
C PHE A 210 -23.80 -1.40 -15.33
N LEU A 211 -24.80 -0.94 -16.10
CA LEU A 211 -26.07 -1.64 -16.27
C LEU A 211 -25.90 -3.03 -16.89
N ASP A 212 -25.04 -3.15 -17.91
CA ASP A 212 -24.76 -4.43 -18.57
C ASP A 212 -24.05 -5.40 -17.61
N LEU A 213 -23.05 -4.92 -16.85
CA LEU A 213 -22.35 -5.74 -15.86
C LEU A 213 -23.26 -6.17 -14.70
N ARG A 214 -24.11 -5.26 -14.20
CA ARG A 214 -25.11 -5.56 -13.16
C ARG A 214 -26.11 -6.61 -13.62
N SER A 215 -26.60 -6.47 -14.86
CA SER A 215 -27.55 -7.40 -15.46
C SER A 215 -26.92 -8.79 -15.67
N ALA A 216 -25.67 -8.83 -16.16
CA ALA A 216 -24.91 -10.08 -16.30
C ALA A 216 -24.72 -10.78 -14.94
N ALA A 217 -24.45 -10.00 -13.89
CA ALA A 217 -24.34 -10.50 -12.52
C ALA A 217 -25.69 -10.87 -11.86
N LYS A 218 -26.82 -10.63 -12.54
CA LYS A 218 -28.19 -10.83 -12.01
C LYS A 218 -28.46 -10.09 -10.69
N VAL A 219 -27.81 -8.94 -10.51
CA VAL A 219 -27.99 -8.09 -9.34
C VAL A 219 -29.22 -7.20 -9.56
N GLN A 220 -30.18 -7.30 -8.65
CA GLN A 220 -31.35 -6.43 -8.68
C GLN A 220 -30.95 -4.99 -8.29
N PRO A 221 -31.71 -3.97 -8.72
CA PRO A 221 -31.51 -2.61 -8.24
C PRO A 221 -31.53 -2.53 -6.71
N ILE A 222 -30.48 -1.95 -6.11
CA ILE A 222 -30.39 -1.73 -4.66
C ILE A 222 -30.14 -0.24 -4.42
N GLU A 223 -31.13 0.44 -3.85
CA GLU A 223 -30.96 1.85 -3.47
C GLU A 223 -29.94 2.02 -2.34
N PRO A 224 -29.12 3.09 -2.36
CA PRO A 224 -28.23 3.41 -1.26
C PRO A 224 -29.00 3.60 0.05
N ILE A 225 -28.57 2.91 1.10
CA ILE A 225 -29.17 3.02 2.43
C ILE A 225 -28.94 4.43 2.96
N VAL A 226 -30.01 5.14 3.30
CA VAL A 226 -29.91 6.43 3.99
C VAL A 226 -29.64 6.16 5.46
N ILE A 227 -28.41 6.43 5.90
CA ILE A 227 -28.04 6.34 7.32
C ILE A 227 -28.33 7.70 7.95
N GLU A 228 -29.40 7.80 8.72
CA GLU A 228 -29.67 9.02 9.49
C GLU A 228 -28.69 9.13 10.66
N ARG A 229 -28.04 10.29 10.79
CA ARG A 229 -27.31 10.67 11.99
C ARG A 229 -27.99 11.86 12.63
N THR A 230 -28.37 11.73 13.89
CA THR A 230 -28.72 12.89 14.70
C THR A 230 -27.48 13.80 14.78
N PRO A 231 -27.57 15.09 14.40
CA PRO A 231 -26.47 16.01 14.59
C PRO A 231 -26.03 15.97 16.05
N LYS A 232 -24.73 15.78 16.32
CA LYS A 232 -24.21 16.06 17.66
C LYS A 232 -24.47 17.54 17.92
N ASN A 233 -25.17 17.86 19.02
CA ASN A 233 -25.24 19.23 19.53
C ASN A 233 -23.80 19.74 19.62
N ILE A 234 -23.45 20.70 18.77
CA ILE A 234 -22.18 21.39 18.85
C ILE A 234 -22.33 22.31 20.07
N PRO A 235 -21.57 22.10 21.16
CA PRO A 235 -21.57 23.07 22.25
C PRO A 235 -21.21 24.44 21.69
N GLU A 236 -21.89 25.49 22.15
CA GLU A 236 -21.50 26.86 21.81
C GLU A 236 -20.00 27.07 22.07
N PRO A 237 -19.30 27.84 21.22
CA PRO A 237 -17.87 28.05 21.36
C PRO A 237 -17.55 28.51 22.79
N VAL A 238 -16.78 27.70 23.50
CA VAL A 238 -16.34 28.00 24.86
C VAL A 238 -15.51 29.27 24.81
N THR A 239 -16.03 30.35 25.38
CA THR A 239 -15.26 31.56 25.64
C THR A 239 -14.18 31.20 26.66
N ASN A 240 -12.93 31.19 26.21
CA ASN A 240 -11.77 30.83 27.03
C ASN A 240 -11.66 31.72 28.28
N ASN A 241 -12.00 31.17 29.45
CA ASN A 241 -11.39 31.59 30.70
C ASN A 241 -10.24 30.63 31.03
N PRO A 242 -9.04 31.12 31.40
CA PRO A 242 -7.89 30.28 31.67
C PRO A 242 -8.11 29.46 32.95
N VAL A 243 -8.07 28.13 32.83
CA VAL A 243 -8.14 27.20 33.97
C VAL A 243 -6.73 26.92 34.48
N SER A 244 -6.51 27.20 35.76
CA SER A 244 -5.29 26.94 36.51
C SER A 244 -5.12 25.44 36.79
N ILE A 245 -3.93 24.90 36.51
CA ILE A 245 -3.62 23.48 36.71
C ILE A 245 -2.92 23.29 38.06
N SER A 246 -3.61 22.71 39.03
CA SER A 246 -2.99 22.19 40.25
C SER A 246 -3.73 20.94 40.72
N GLY A 247 -2.99 19.83 40.83
CA GLY A 247 -3.40 18.64 41.57
C GLY A 247 -3.63 17.40 40.73
N LEU A 248 -2.55 16.67 40.40
CA LEU A 248 -2.65 15.22 40.18
C LEU A 248 -1.54 14.53 40.96
N VAL A 249 -1.94 13.77 41.98
CA VAL A 249 -1.09 12.95 42.84
C VAL A 249 -0.94 11.58 42.17
N ILE A 250 0.30 11.08 42.11
CA ILE A 250 0.68 9.77 41.59
C ILE A 250 0.67 8.79 42.77
N GLU A 251 -0.10 7.71 42.69
CA GLU A 251 0.01 6.56 43.59
C GLU A 251 0.88 5.46 42.94
N THR A 252 1.94 5.05 43.66
CA THR A 252 2.77 3.88 43.37
C THR A 252 2.37 2.73 44.28
N SER A 253 2.29 1.50 43.75
CA SER A 253 2.20 0.28 44.56
C SER A 253 3.30 -0.71 44.20
N GLU A 254 4.13 -1.03 45.19
CA GLU A 254 5.08 -2.16 45.22
C GLU A 254 4.57 -3.28 46.16
N ASN A 255 5.25 -4.43 46.08
CA ASN A 255 5.20 -5.69 46.86
C ASN A 255 4.49 -6.85 46.13
N GLY A 256 5.03 -8.07 46.01
CA GLY A 256 6.24 -8.70 46.55
C GLY A 256 5.95 -10.15 47.01
N ASN A 257 6.88 -11.08 46.70
CA ASN A 257 7.04 -12.49 47.17
C ASN A 257 6.15 -13.57 46.50
N GLY A 258 6.58 -14.79 46.13
CA GLY A 258 7.82 -15.56 46.30
C GLY A 258 7.53 -16.93 46.96
N ALA A 259 7.73 -18.08 46.26
CA ALA A 259 8.03 -19.41 46.86
C ALA A 259 8.23 -20.57 45.83
N THR A 260 9.46 -21.10 45.80
CA THR A 260 9.96 -22.51 45.75
C THR A 260 9.42 -23.60 44.82
N SER A 261 10.38 -24.29 44.19
CA SER A 261 10.30 -25.48 43.33
C SER A 261 10.87 -26.75 43.99
N GLN A 262 10.50 -27.94 43.49
CA GLN A 262 11.30 -29.19 43.46
C GLN A 262 10.72 -30.18 42.40
N PRO A 263 11.48 -31.21 41.95
CA PRO A 263 11.64 -31.55 40.51
C PRO A 263 10.83 -32.76 40.01
N ILE A 264 10.66 -32.85 38.68
CA ILE A 264 10.07 -34.01 37.97
C ILE A 264 11.03 -34.41 36.84
N ASP A 265 11.23 -35.72 36.70
CA ASP A 265 12.14 -36.46 35.81
C ASP A 265 12.33 -35.95 34.37
N GLU A 266 13.57 -36.07 33.90
CA GLU A 266 14.03 -35.71 32.56
C GLU A 266 13.44 -36.65 31.47
N MET A 267 12.71 -36.06 30.53
CA MET A 267 12.51 -36.57 29.18
C MET A 267 13.39 -35.77 28.21
N PRO A 268 13.86 -36.37 27.09
CA PRO A 268 14.91 -35.80 26.25
C PRO A 268 14.51 -34.45 25.65
N THR A 269 15.36 -33.44 25.88
CA THR A 269 15.16 -32.05 25.47
C THR A 269 14.95 -31.89 23.97
N PRO A 270 13.88 -31.21 23.51
CA PRO A 270 13.73 -30.80 22.12
C PRO A 270 14.75 -29.70 21.76
N PRO A 271 15.10 -29.50 20.47
CA PRO A 271 16.10 -28.52 20.07
C PRO A 271 15.73 -27.10 20.53
N LYS A 272 16.72 -26.38 21.08
CA LYS A 272 16.58 -25.02 21.63
C LYS A 272 15.96 -24.08 20.59
N ARG A 273 14.68 -23.72 20.75
CA ARG A 273 14.00 -22.74 19.89
C ARG A 273 14.54 -21.35 20.23
N LEU A 274 15.31 -20.74 19.31
CA LEU A 274 15.85 -19.40 19.50
C LEU A 274 14.73 -18.36 19.40
N GLN A 275 14.66 -17.44 20.35
CA GLN A 275 13.71 -16.32 20.30
C GLN A 275 14.16 -15.32 19.21
N LEU A 276 13.29 -15.00 18.26
CA LEU A 276 13.58 -14.05 17.19
C LEU A 276 14.00 -12.70 17.80
N PHE A 277 15.07 -12.11 17.26
CA PHE A 277 15.71 -10.86 17.71
C PHE A 277 16.35 -10.90 19.11
N SER A 278 16.58 -12.11 19.65
CA SER A 278 17.46 -12.30 20.80
C SER A 278 18.94 -12.30 20.39
N ASP A 279 19.83 -12.17 21.37
CA ASP A 279 21.27 -12.24 21.16
C ASP A 279 21.72 -13.59 20.60
N ASP A 280 21.19 -14.70 21.15
CA ASP A 280 21.44 -16.05 20.64
C ASP A 280 20.97 -16.22 19.19
N TRP A 281 19.83 -15.61 18.83
CA TRP A 281 19.33 -15.61 17.46
C TRP A 281 20.24 -14.80 16.53
N ALA A 282 20.69 -13.62 16.94
CA ALA A 282 21.57 -12.77 16.14
C ALA A 282 22.91 -13.47 15.84
N LYS A 283 23.49 -14.13 16.86
CA LYS A 283 24.72 -14.93 16.72
C LYS A 283 24.54 -16.12 15.79
N ALA A 284 23.43 -16.86 15.91
CA ALA A 284 23.12 -17.97 15.01
C ALA A 284 22.93 -17.48 13.56
N TYR A 285 22.23 -16.36 13.39
CA TYR A 285 22.00 -15.74 12.09
C TYR A 285 23.31 -15.29 11.41
N MET A 286 24.23 -14.68 12.16
CA MET A 286 25.58 -14.36 11.68
C MET A 286 26.34 -15.60 11.20
N GLN A 287 26.27 -16.72 11.92
CA GLN A 287 26.92 -17.96 11.50
C GLN A 287 26.35 -18.47 10.17
N VAL A 288 25.04 -18.42 9.98
CA VAL A 288 24.39 -18.80 8.72
C VAL A 288 24.85 -17.90 7.58
N LEU A 289 24.85 -16.58 7.76
CA LEU A 289 25.31 -15.63 6.75
C LEU A 289 26.78 -15.87 6.36
N ASN A 290 27.66 -16.06 7.34
CA ASN A 290 29.08 -16.27 7.10
C ASN A 290 29.40 -17.63 6.44
N ASN A 291 28.52 -18.62 6.59
CA ASN A 291 28.64 -19.91 5.91
C ASN A 291 28.01 -19.91 4.50
N SER A 292 27.29 -18.85 4.11
CA SER A 292 26.68 -18.74 2.80
C SER A 292 27.65 -18.16 1.76
N LYS A 293 28.12 -19.01 0.85
CA LYS A 293 28.90 -18.57 -0.33
C LYS A 293 28.11 -17.58 -1.19
N ALA A 294 26.80 -17.79 -1.35
CA ALA A 294 25.93 -16.93 -2.14
C ALA A 294 25.84 -15.52 -1.55
N TYR A 295 25.68 -15.42 -0.22
CA TYR A 295 25.71 -14.14 0.49
C TYR A 295 27.06 -13.44 0.33
N HIS A 296 28.17 -14.16 0.53
CA HIS A 296 29.52 -13.62 0.39
C HIS A 296 29.72 -13.00 -1.01
N ASP A 297 29.45 -13.78 -2.07
CA ASP A 297 29.69 -13.36 -3.46
C ASP A 297 28.79 -12.17 -3.86
N ALA A 298 27.54 -12.16 -3.40
CA ALA A 298 26.60 -11.07 -3.67
C ALA A 298 27.00 -9.77 -2.95
N SER A 299 27.65 -9.85 -1.78
CA SER A 299 27.77 -8.73 -0.83
C SER A 299 29.19 -8.15 -0.71
N THR A 300 30.12 -8.54 -1.59
CA THR A 300 31.51 -8.02 -1.63
C THR A 300 31.58 -6.50 -1.78
N GLY A 301 30.60 -5.88 -2.42
CA GLY A 301 30.52 -4.42 -2.59
C GLY A 301 30.02 -3.65 -1.37
N TRP A 302 29.50 -4.33 -0.34
CA TRP A 302 28.91 -3.65 0.82
C TRP A 302 29.99 -3.07 1.74
N THR A 303 30.07 -1.74 1.79
CA THR A 303 30.94 -0.99 2.72
C THR A 303 30.17 0.04 3.55
N ALA A 304 28.84 0.01 3.46
CA ALA A 304 27.98 1.05 4.02
C ALA A 304 27.84 1.00 5.55
N GLY A 305 28.43 -0.02 6.19
CA GLY A 305 28.50 -0.18 7.64
C GLY A 305 27.40 -1.07 8.21
N ALA A 306 27.16 -0.95 9.50
CA ALA A 306 26.24 -1.80 10.24
C ALA A 306 24.76 -1.53 9.90
N LEU A 307 23.98 -2.59 9.92
CA LEU A 307 22.52 -2.58 9.72
C LEU A 307 21.83 -2.99 11.02
N ALA A 308 20.96 -2.15 11.55
CA ALA A 308 20.06 -2.52 12.64
C ALA A 308 18.66 -2.86 12.12
N MET A 309 18.08 -3.92 12.69
CA MET A 309 16.70 -4.33 12.48
C MET A 309 15.93 -4.14 13.78
N ILE A 310 14.84 -3.36 13.74
CA ILE A 310 13.97 -3.07 14.87
C ILE A 310 12.61 -3.73 14.62
N MET A 311 12.16 -4.53 15.57
CA MET A 311 10.81 -5.09 15.62
C MET A 311 10.00 -4.38 16.69
N LYS A 312 8.89 -3.76 16.29
CA LYS A 312 7.94 -3.16 17.23
C LYS A 312 7.28 -4.22 18.12
N ALA A 313 6.94 -3.83 19.34
CA ALA A 313 6.23 -4.64 20.30
C ALA A 313 5.00 -5.32 19.67
N SER A 314 4.86 -6.60 19.95
CA SER A 314 3.72 -7.42 19.55
C SER A 314 3.37 -8.37 20.71
N PRO A 315 2.63 -7.90 21.73
CA PRO A 315 2.28 -8.71 22.89
C PRO A 315 1.57 -10.02 22.52
N ALA A 316 0.72 -9.99 21.50
CA ALA A 316 0.03 -11.16 20.96
C ALA A 316 0.99 -12.26 20.44
N ASN A 317 2.22 -11.90 20.07
CA ASN A 317 3.25 -12.81 19.58
C ASN A 317 4.40 -13.02 20.59
N GLY A 318 4.21 -12.62 21.86
CA GLY A 318 5.22 -12.79 22.91
C GLY A 318 6.30 -11.71 22.97
N TYR A 319 6.08 -10.55 22.34
CA TYR A 319 7.01 -9.42 22.33
C TYR A 319 6.40 -8.21 23.04
N PRO A 320 6.53 -8.08 24.37
CA PRO A 320 5.88 -7.00 25.13
C PRO A 320 6.52 -5.62 24.91
N LYS A 321 7.74 -5.57 24.36
CA LYS A 321 8.50 -4.35 24.09
C LYS A 321 9.16 -4.46 22.72
N ASP A 322 9.58 -3.33 22.18
CA ASP A 322 10.37 -3.27 20.96
C ASP A 322 11.70 -4.02 21.17
N CYS A 323 12.17 -4.68 20.12
CA CYS A 323 13.43 -5.43 20.11
C CYS A 323 14.30 -4.96 18.95
N ALA A 324 15.62 -4.89 19.15
CA ALA A 324 16.55 -4.59 18.08
C ALA A 324 17.72 -5.58 18.05
N VAL A 325 18.22 -5.81 16.84
CA VAL A 325 19.47 -6.53 16.56
C VAL A 325 20.29 -5.72 15.58
N ILE A 326 21.62 -5.76 15.75
CA ILE A 326 22.58 -5.12 14.86
C ILE A 326 23.36 -6.20 14.13
N LEU A 327 23.65 -5.96 12.86
CA LEU A 327 24.51 -6.77 12.02
C LEU A 327 25.64 -5.87 11.51
N ASP A 328 26.88 -6.14 11.93
CA ASP A 328 28.04 -5.45 11.41
C ASP A 328 28.49 -6.10 10.09
N LEU A 329 27.98 -5.58 8.97
CA LEU A 329 28.18 -6.13 7.64
C LEU A 329 29.33 -5.42 6.91
N HIS A 330 30.28 -6.19 6.38
CA HIS A 330 31.38 -5.67 5.59
C HIS A 330 31.86 -6.68 4.54
N LYS A 331 31.79 -6.30 3.26
CA LYS A 331 32.33 -7.03 2.11
C LYS A 331 32.01 -8.53 2.13
N GLY A 332 30.74 -8.87 2.33
CA GLY A 332 30.27 -10.25 2.31
C GLY A 332 30.51 -11.05 3.59
N LYS A 333 30.84 -10.39 4.70
CA LYS A 333 30.92 -11.00 6.03
C LYS A 333 30.11 -10.21 7.05
N CYS A 334 29.51 -10.92 7.99
CA CYS A 334 28.96 -10.35 9.21
C CYS A 334 30.01 -10.53 10.32
N ARG A 335 30.60 -9.42 10.78
CA ARG A 335 31.72 -9.40 11.74
C ARG A 335 31.26 -9.48 13.19
N ASP A 336 30.07 -8.94 13.45
CA ASP A 336 29.40 -8.96 14.74
C ASP A 336 27.88 -9.00 14.53
N ALA A 337 27.17 -9.67 15.43
CA ALA A 337 25.72 -9.67 15.49
C ALA A 337 25.23 -9.92 16.91
N ARG A 338 24.38 -9.02 17.41
CA ARG A 338 23.92 -9.02 18.80
C ARG A 338 22.59 -8.29 18.95
N ALA A 339 21.89 -8.58 20.04
CA ALA A 339 20.75 -7.78 20.47
C ALA A 339 21.22 -6.47 21.11
N LEU A 340 20.39 -5.43 21.02
CA LEU A 340 20.66 -4.11 21.59
C LEU A 340 19.37 -3.34 21.84
N THR A 341 19.50 -2.22 22.54
CA THR A 341 18.42 -1.25 22.73
C THR A 341 18.16 -0.44 21.45
N ILE A 342 17.00 0.19 21.37
CA ILE A 342 16.63 1.03 20.22
C ILE A 342 17.57 2.23 20.09
N ASP A 343 17.98 2.83 21.21
CA ASP A 343 18.88 3.98 21.22
C ASP A 343 20.28 3.60 20.72
N GLU A 344 20.81 2.46 21.16
CA GLU A 344 22.07 1.92 20.64
C GLU A 344 21.96 1.63 19.14
N ALA A 345 20.85 1.06 18.67
CA ALA A 345 20.63 0.82 17.24
C ALA A 345 20.65 2.12 16.42
N MET A 346 20.02 3.17 16.93
CA MET A 346 20.03 4.49 16.29
C MET A 346 21.40 5.15 16.32
N HIS A 347 22.22 4.90 17.34
CA HIS A 347 23.56 5.46 17.45
C HIS A 347 24.57 4.71 16.57
N GLU A 348 24.64 3.38 16.71
CA GLU A 348 25.71 2.54 16.16
C GLU A 348 25.53 2.16 14.69
N ALA A 349 24.28 1.95 14.23
CA ALA A 349 24.05 1.46 12.88
C ALA A 349 24.09 2.59 11.84
N SER A 350 24.65 2.32 10.66
CA SER A 350 24.57 3.23 9.52
C SER A 350 23.16 3.24 8.92
N TYR A 351 22.50 2.09 8.94
CA TYR A 351 21.12 1.90 8.47
C TYR A 351 20.28 1.29 9.57
N VAL A 352 19.07 1.80 9.76
CA VAL A 352 18.12 1.28 10.74
C VAL A 352 16.79 1.03 10.04
N ILE A 353 16.34 -0.22 10.03
CA ILE A 353 15.06 -0.63 9.44
C ILE A 353 14.12 -1.07 10.57
N GLU A 354 12.93 -0.50 10.62
CA GLU A 354 11.89 -0.76 11.63
C GLU A 354 10.68 -1.45 10.96
N GLY A 355 10.11 -2.46 11.61
CA GLY A 355 8.96 -3.21 11.12
C GLY A 355 8.13 -3.80 12.27
N ASN A 356 6.89 -4.20 11.98
CA ASN A 356 6.11 -5.01 12.92
C ASN A 356 6.46 -6.51 12.78
N TYR A 357 5.96 -7.36 13.68
CA TYR A 357 6.21 -8.79 13.68
C TYR A 357 5.86 -9.46 12.33
N GLY A 358 4.67 -9.17 11.78
CA GLY A 358 4.22 -9.75 10.52
C GLY A 358 5.09 -9.37 9.33
N SER A 359 5.56 -8.12 9.27
CA SER A 359 6.48 -7.65 8.23
C SER A 359 7.82 -8.38 8.32
N TRP A 360 8.40 -8.51 9.51
CA TRP A 360 9.66 -9.25 9.69
C TRP A 360 9.52 -10.73 9.38
N MET A 361 8.40 -11.37 9.73
CA MET A 361 8.17 -12.77 9.37
C MET A 361 8.14 -12.97 7.85
N LYS A 362 7.46 -12.10 7.09
CA LYS A 362 7.45 -12.17 5.63
C LYS A 362 8.84 -12.02 5.02
N VAL A 363 9.66 -11.15 5.59
CA VAL A 363 11.05 -10.95 5.15
C VAL A 363 11.90 -12.19 5.44
N LEU A 364 11.94 -12.61 6.71
CA LEU A 364 12.81 -13.68 7.17
C LEU A 364 12.40 -15.06 6.67
N SER A 365 11.15 -15.23 6.22
CA SER A 365 10.68 -16.45 5.57
C SER A 365 10.85 -16.42 4.04
N GLY A 366 11.50 -15.39 3.48
CA GLY A 366 11.68 -15.25 2.04
C GLY A 366 10.41 -14.93 1.23
N GLN A 367 9.29 -14.61 1.89
CA GLN A 367 8.01 -14.32 1.23
C GLN A 367 7.95 -12.90 0.65
N ALA A 368 8.79 -11.98 1.13
CA ALA A 368 8.82 -10.62 0.66
C ALA A 368 10.24 -10.03 0.67
N GLN A 369 10.52 -9.18 -0.32
CA GLN A 369 11.82 -8.54 -0.49
C GLN A 369 11.93 -7.26 0.37
N PRO A 370 13.01 -7.08 1.18
CA PRO A 370 13.13 -5.96 2.12
C PRO A 370 13.00 -4.59 1.46
N LEU A 371 13.71 -4.36 0.35
CA LEU A 371 13.67 -3.08 -0.36
C LEU A 371 12.26 -2.75 -0.87
N GLY A 372 11.56 -3.75 -1.43
CA GLY A 372 10.18 -3.59 -1.87
C GLY A 372 9.24 -3.28 -0.69
N MET A 373 9.47 -3.89 0.47
CA MET A 373 8.70 -3.57 1.68
C MET A 373 8.98 -2.17 2.23
N ILE A 374 10.22 -1.68 2.14
CA ILE A 374 10.56 -0.29 2.49
C ILE A 374 9.83 0.69 1.58
N MET A 375 9.88 0.46 0.26
CA MET A 375 9.24 1.34 -0.72
C MET A 375 7.72 1.36 -0.59
N ARG A 376 7.12 0.22 -0.21
CA ARG A 376 5.69 0.12 0.10
C ARG A 376 5.33 0.59 1.53
N GLY A 377 6.32 1.06 2.29
CA GLY A 377 6.18 1.56 3.66
C GLY A 377 5.86 0.48 4.71
N GLN A 378 5.93 -0.81 4.35
CA GLN A 378 5.70 -1.96 5.25
C GLN A 378 6.90 -2.19 6.19
N LEU A 379 8.08 -1.71 5.80
CA LEU A 379 9.24 -1.48 6.64
C LEU A 379 9.59 0.02 6.57
N ARG A 380 10.14 0.57 7.66
CA ARG A 380 10.51 1.99 7.76
C ARG A 380 12.02 2.11 7.85
N LEU A 381 12.63 2.86 6.95
CA LEU A 381 14.04 3.22 7.05
C LEU A 381 14.18 4.43 8.00
N LYS A 382 14.55 4.19 9.25
CA LYS A 382 14.67 5.20 10.32
C LYS A 382 15.99 5.97 10.28
N LYS A 383 17.03 5.34 9.73
CA LYS A 383 18.36 5.92 9.53
C LYS A 383 18.98 5.36 8.25
N GLY A 384 19.77 6.19 7.57
CA GLY A 384 20.30 5.92 6.23
C GLY A 384 19.37 6.41 5.12
N GLY A 385 19.84 6.37 3.88
CA GLY A 385 19.09 6.85 2.71
C GLY A 385 18.81 5.72 1.72
N LEU A 386 17.61 5.72 1.13
CA LEU A 386 17.22 4.73 0.12
C LEU A 386 18.19 4.65 -1.07
N PRO A 387 18.74 5.77 -1.61
CA PRO A 387 19.73 5.70 -2.70
C PRO A 387 20.97 4.87 -2.35
N GLY A 388 21.37 4.84 -1.08
CA GLY A 388 22.49 4.04 -0.59
C GLY A 388 22.22 2.54 -0.55
N LEU A 389 20.94 2.11 -0.58
CA LEU A 389 20.54 0.70 -0.56
C LEU A 389 20.26 0.13 -1.96
N LEU A 390 19.91 0.98 -2.94
CA LEU A 390 19.55 0.55 -4.31
C LEU A 390 20.60 -0.34 -5.00
N PRO A 391 21.92 -0.08 -4.88
CA PRO A 391 22.94 -0.95 -5.49
C PRO A 391 23.00 -2.37 -4.89
N TYR A 392 22.40 -2.59 -3.72
CA TYR A 392 22.58 -3.79 -2.90
C TYR A 392 21.33 -4.68 -2.85
N THR A 393 20.52 -4.68 -3.91
CA THR A 393 19.31 -5.53 -4.02
C THR A 393 19.61 -7.03 -3.91
N LYS A 394 20.68 -7.50 -4.57
CA LYS A 394 21.12 -8.89 -4.52
C LYS A 394 21.68 -9.29 -3.13
N PRO A 395 22.56 -8.50 -2.49
CA PRO A 395 22.91 -8.67 -1.07
C PRO A 395 21.69 -8.81 -0.16
N ALA A 396 20.70 -7.92 -0.31
CA ALA A 396 19.50 -7.92 0.53
C ALA A 396 18.63 -9.17 0.33
N GLN A 397 18.62 -9.74 -0.88
CA GLN A 397 17.97 -11.02 -1.18
C GLN A 397 18.66 -12.20 -0.51
N GLU A 398 19.99 -12.24 -0.55
CA GLU A 398 20.76 -13.34 0.05
C GLU A 398 20.83 -13.23 1.58
N LEU A 399 20.59 -12.05 2.14
CA LEU A 399 20.51 -11.84 3.59
C LEU A 399 19.31 -12.61 4.19
N ILE A 400 18.25 -12.86 3.44
CA ILE A 400 16.99 -13.42 3.95
C ILE A 400 16.73 -14.88 3.52
N LYS A 401 17.74 -15.53 2.92
CA LYS A 401 17.75 -16.96 2.57
C LYS A 401 18.57 -17.73 3.58
#